data_AF-A0A947V5G0-F1
#
_entry.id   AF-A0A947V5G0-F1
#
_cell.length_a   1.000
_cell.length_b   1.000
_cell.length_c   1.000
_cell.angle_alpha   90.00
_cell.angle_beta   90.00
_cell.angle_gamma   90.00
#
_symmetry.space_group_name_H-M   'P 1'
#
loop_
_entity.id
_entity.type
_entity.pdbx_description
1 polymer ?
#
loop_
_entity_poly.entity_id
_entity_poly.type
_entity_poly.pdbx_seq_one_letter_code
_entity_poly.pdbx_strand_id
1 'polypeptide(L)'
;KGISVLQGDFNLEVADYPPDSFDYIVISQTLQQVYEPVALIDTLLAIGKKIIVSFPNFSFWRIRLQLLFAGYAPRSPELPYEWYNTPNIRVITLRDFRNFAREKDIVILKEVAINTHRQQETGNIVRLLPNLRATYGIFLIGRGDRQEAG
;
A
#
# COMPACT_ATOMS: atom_id res chain seq x y z
N LYS A 1 7.45 26.06 -6.01
CA LYS A 1 6.10 26.65 -6.09
C LYS A 1 5.20 25.64 -6.77
N GLY A 2 4.05 25.28 -6.20
CA GLY A 2 3.03 24.46 -6.89
C GLY A 2 2.69 23.11 -6.27
N ILE A 3 2.74 22.95 -4.94
CA ILE A 3 2.05 21.84 -4.30
C ILE A 3 0.65 22.35 -3.96
N SER A 4 -0.36 21.86 -4.69
CA SER A 4 -1.75 22.03 -4.29
C SER A 4 -1.96 21.14 -3.06
N VAL A 5 -2.15 21.75 -1.90
CA VAL A 5 -2.47 21.04 -0.66
C VAL A 5 -3.98 21.15 -0.50
N LEU A 6 -4.66 20.03 -0.67
CA LEU A 6 -6.08 19.91 -0.37
C LEU A 6 -6.22 19.11 0.91
N GLN A 7 -6.94 19.69 1.86
CA GLN A 7 -7.20 19.10 3.17
C GLN A 7 -8.67 18.73 3.22
N GLY A 8 -8.95 17.44 3.10
CA GLY A 8 -10.30 16.90 3.11
C GLY A 8 -10.30 15.38 3.21
N ASP A 9 -11.50 14.79 3.31
CA ASP A 9 -11.63 13.33 3.32
C ASP A 9 -11.39 12.81 1.92
N PHE A 10 -10.23 12.18 1.74
CA PHE A 10 -9.81 11.56 0.48
C PHE A 10 -10.83 10.53 -0.04
N ASN A 11 -11.64 9.94 0.83
CA ASN A 11 -12.69 9.02 0.37
C ASN A 11 -13.87 9.74 -0.32
N LEU A 12 -14.05 11.04 -0.06
CA LEU A 12 -15.15 11.84 -0.60
C LEU A 12 -14.70 12.73 -1.76
N GLU A 13 -13.53 13.36 -1.66
CA GLU A 13 -13.11 14.43 -2.59
C GLU A 13 -12.41 13.93 -3.85
N VAL A 14 -11.90 12.71 -3.85
CA VAL A 14 -11.19 12.15 -5.02
C VAL A 14 -12.15 11.90 -6.18
N ALA A 15 -13.43 11.64 -5.89
CA ALA A 15 -14.44 11.38 -6.90
C ALA A 15 -14.78 12.60 -7.77
N ASP A 16 -14.45 13.81 -7.32
CA ASP A 16 -14.77 15.06 -8.03
C ASP A 16 -13.76 15.40 -9.14
N TYR A 17 -12.65 14.66 -9.22
CA TYR A 17 -11.67 14.87 -10.29
C TYR A 17 -12.13 14.26 -11.61
N PRO A 18 -11.90 14.95 -12.75
CA PRO A 18 -12.10 14.36 -14.05
C PRO A 18 -11.28 13.06 -14.24
N PRO A 19 -11.73 12.13 -15.09
CA PRO A 19 -10.93 10.98 -15.46
C PRO A 19 -9.55 11.38 -16.01
N ASP A 20 -8.54 10.57 -15.72
CA ASP A 20 -7.16 10.75 -16.21
C ASP A 20 -6.52 12.12 -15.91
N SER A 21 -6.97 12.78 -14.83
CA SER A 21 -6.42 14.05 -14.35
C SER A 21 -4.96 13.96 -13.87
N PHE A 22 -4.50 12.77 -13.48
CA PHE A 22 -3.18 12.58 -12.89
C PHE A 22 -2.36 11.50 -13.62
N ASP A 23 -1.11 11.81 -13.95
CA ASP A 23 -0.18 10.80 -14.51
C ASP A 23 0.28 9.79 -13.44
N TYR A 24 0.46 10.26 -12.20
CA TYR A 24 0.85 9.45 -11.06
C TYR A 24 0.11 9.88 -9.80
N ILE A 25 -0.40 8.90 -9.07
CA ILE A 25 -0.98 9.06 -7.73
C ILE A 25 -0.12 8.28 -6.74
N VAL A 26 0.15 8.82 -5.56
CA VAL A 26 0.93 8.14 -4.52
C VAL A 26 0.11 7.98 -3.25
N ILE A 27 -0.15 6.72 -2.87
CA ILE A 27 -0.75 6.35 -1.59
C ILE A 27 0.36 5.80 -0.70
N SER A 28 0.85 6.63 0.22
CA SER A 28 1.96 6.26 1.09
C SER A 28 1.47 5.90 2.50
N GLN A 29 1.52 4.61 2.84
CA GLN A 29 1.22 4.09 4.18
C GLN A 29 -0.16 4.48 4.74
N THR A 30 -1.16 4.62 3.87
CA THR A 30 -2.54 4.93 4.27
C THR A 30 -3.53 3.82 3.94
N LEU A 31 -3.23 2.92 2.99
CA LEU A 31 -4.17 1.87 2.56
C LEU A 31 -4.65 0.99 3.72
N GLN A 32 -3.78 0.71 4.70
CA GLN A 32 -4.13 -0.10 5.86
C GLN A 32 -5.09 0.59 6.85
N GLN A 33 -5.32 1.90 6.69
CA GLN A 33 -6.23 2.72 7.49
C GLN A 33 -7.58 2.95 6.79
N VAL A 34 -7.68 2.59 5.50
CA VAL A 34 -8.87 2.84 4.68
C VAL A 34 -9.95 1.80 4.95
N TYR A 35 -11.18 2.27 5.20
CA TYR A 35 -12.35 1.43 5.44
C TYR A 35 -12.80 0.69 4.18
N GLU A 36 -12.80 1.34 3.00
CA GLU A 36 -13.22 0.73 1.73
C GLU A 36 -12.07 0.75 0.70
N PRO A 37 -11.04 -0.12 0.84
CA PRO A 37 -9.85 -0.08 -0.01
C PRO A 37 -10.15 -0.40 -1.47
N VAL A 38 -11.20 -1.18 -1.75
CA VAL A 38 -11.62 -1.51 -3.11
C VAL A 38 -12.14 -0.27 -3.81
N ALA A 39 -13.15 0.36 -3.23
CA ALA A 39 -13.75 1.58 -3.76
C ALA A 39 -12.70 2.68 -3.93
N LEU A 40 -11.77 2.81 -2.98
CA LEU A 40 -10.69 3.78 -3.09
C LEU A 40 -9.79 3.52 -4.30
N ILE A 41 -9.29 2.29 -4.46
CA ILE A 41 -8.39 1.96 -5.57
C ILE A 41 -9.11 2.12 -6.91
N ASP A 42 -10.39 1.76 -7.00
CA ASP A 42 -11.20 1.93 -8.20
C ASP A 42 -11.34 3.41 -8.58
N THR A 43 -11.66 4.28 -7.62
CA THR A 43 -11.74 5.73 -7.83
C THR A 43 -10.39 6.30 -8.28
N LEU A 44 -9.28 5.86 -7.67
CA LEU A 44 -7.96 6.35 -8.04
C LEU A 44 -7.53 5.88 -9.43
N LEU A 45 -7.89 4.66 -9.83
CA LEU A 45 -7.67 4.18 -11.19
C LEU A 45 -8.57 4.93 -12.18
N ALA A 46 -9.69 5.49 -11.74
CA ALA A 46 -10.55 6.32 -12.58
C ALA A 46 -9.94 7.68 -12.90
N ILE A 47 -9.29 8.31 -11.92
CA ILE A 47 -8.76 9.68 -12.06
C ILE A 47 -7.27 9.71 -12.39
N GLY A 48 -6.57 8.58 -12.30
CA GLY A 48 -5.12 8.50 -12.48
C GLY A 48 -4.68 7.34 -13.36
N LYS A 49 -3.64 7.57 -14.16
CA LYS A 49 -3.08 6.55 -15.07
C LYS A 49 -2.30 5.47 -14.34
N LYS A 50 -1.53 5.87 -13.31
CA LYS A 50 -0.66 4.99 -12.52
C LYS A 50 -0.74 5.35 -11.04
N ILE A 51 -0.76 4.35 -10.18
CA ILE A 51 -0.84 4.54 -8.74
C ILE A 51 0.32 3.81 -8.07
N ILE A 52 1.03 4.51 -7.21
CA ILE A 52 2.05 3.94 -6.34
C ILE A 52 1.43 3.71 -4.97
N VAL A 53 1.31 2.46 -4.57
CA VAL A 53 0.77 2.06 -3.26
C VAL A 53 1.91 1.52 -2.40
N SER A 54 2.08 2.06 -1.20
CA SER A 54 3.01 1.51 -0.21
C SER A 54 2.33 1.21 1.12
N PHE A 55 2.72 0.10 1.75
CA PHE A 55 2.19 -0.34 3.03
C PHE A 55 3.20 -1.19 3.81
N PRO A 56 3.13 -1.20 5.15
CA PRO A 56 3.94 -2.10 5.96
C PRO A 56 3.57 -3.56 5.68
N ASN A 57 4.57 -4.42 5.53
CA ASN A 57 4.39 -5.84 5.28
C ASN A 57 4.24 -6.61 6.60
N PHE A 58 3.00 -6.94 6.97
CA PHE A 58 2.71 -7.61 8.24
C PHE A 58 3.24 -9.06 8.33
N SER A 59 3.66 -9.68 7.23
CA SER A 59 4.28 -11.02 7.27
C SER A 59 5.78 -11.00 7.56
N PHE A 60 6.34 -9.84 7.89
CA PHE A 60 7.72 -9.71 8.32
C PHE A 60 8.01 -10.63 9.53
N TRP A 61 9.14 -11.35 9.48
CA TRP A 61 9.44 -12.43 10.41
C TRP A 61 9.37 -12.00 11.89
N ARG A 62 9.80 -10.77 12.24
CA ARG A 62 9.73 -10.27 13.62
C ARG A 62 8.29 -10.19 14.13
N ILE A 63 7.34 -9.78 13.28
CA ILE A 63 5.92 -9.71 13.63
C ILE A 63 5.39 -11.13 13.89
N ARG A 64 5.73 -12.09 13.02
CA ARG A 64 5.35 -13.50 13.19
C ARG A 64 5.91 -14.13 14.46
N LEU A 65 7.18 -13.87 14.76
CA LEU A 65 7.83 -14.42 15.94
C LEU A 65 7.26 -13.84 17.23
N GLN A 66 6.91 -12.54 17.27
CA GLN A 66 6.26 -11.96 18.44
C GLN A 66 4.94 -12.64 18.74
N LEU A 67 4.07 -12.82 17.73
CA LEU A 67 2.81 -13.51 17.93
C LEU A 67 3.03 -14.98 18.35
N LEU A 68 3.96 -15.68 17.71
CA LEU A 68 4.26 -17.08 17.98
C LEU A 68 4.81 -17.32 19.40
N PHE A 69 5.75 -16.51 19.85
CA PHE A 69 6.46 -16.73 21.12
C PHE A 69 5.89 -15.93 22.30
N ALA A 70 5.39 -14.72 22.07
CA ALA A 70 4.83 -13.88 23.13
C ALA A 70 3.31 -14.04 23.27
N GLY A 71 2.59 -14.43 22.21
CA GLY A 71 1.14 -14.61 22.24
C GLY A 71 0.33 -13.31 22.30
N TYR A 72 0.98 -12.15 22.16
CA TYR A 72 0.34 -10.83 22.16
C TYR A 72 0.34 -10.20 20.77
N ALA A 73 -0.57 -9.23 20.57
CA ALA A 73 -0.57 -8.42 19.37
C ALA A 73 0.82 -7.77 19.18
N PRO A 74 1.42 -7.92 18.00
CA PRO A 74 2.80 -7.52 17.77
C PRO A 74 2.94 -5.99 17.78
N ARG A 75 4.02 -5.50 18.40
CA ARG A 75 4.41 -4.09 18.40
C ARG A 75 5.75 -3.93 17.70
N SER A 76 5.84 -2.93 16.84
CA SER A 76 7.04 -2.65 16.04
C SER A 76 7.16 -1.16 15.74
N PRO A 77 8.32 -0.67 15.25
CA PRO A 77 8.43 0.71 14.78
C PRO A 77 7.40 1.06 13.70
N GLU A 78 6.94 0.09 12.91
CA GLU A 78 5.91 0.23 11.88
C GLU A 78 4.49 0.10 12.45
N LEU A 79 4.34 -0.53 13.62
CA LEU A 79 3.09 -0.72 14.38
C LEU A 79 3.29 -0.31 15.84
N PRO A 80 3.44 1.00 16.13
CA PRO A 80 3.78 1.47 17.49
C PRO A 80 2.58 1.46 18.45
N TYR A 81 1.39 1.18 17.95
CA TYR A 81 0.12 1.24 18.66
C TYR A 81 -0.24 -0.09 19.33
N GLU A 82 -1.12 -0.02 20.32
CA GLU A 82 -1.76 -1.20 20.88
C GLU A 82 -2.87 -1.68 19.93
N TRP A 83 -3.27 -2.94 20.07
CA TRP A 83 -4.29 -3.54 19.20
C TRP A 83 -5.65 -2.82 19.26
N TYR A 84 -5.96 -2.18 20.40
CA TYR A 84 -7.24 -1.49 20.63
C TYR A 84 -7.22 0.00 20.23
N ASN A 85 -6.07 0.57 19.89
CA ASN A 85 -5.93 2.00 19.55
C ASN A 85 -5.07 2.26 18.31
N THR A 86 -4.93 1.26 17.44
CA THR A 86 -4.20 1.38 16.18
C THR A 86 -5.04 2.06 15.09
N PRO A 87 -4.48 3.00 14.31
CA PRO A 87 -5.14 3.51 13.12
C PRO A 87 -5.12 2.50 11.97
N ASN A 88 -4.21 1.52 12.02
CA ASN A 88 -4.08 0.48 11.00
C ASN A 88 -5.11 -0.62 11.27
N ILE A 89 -6.29 -0.49 10.66
CA ILE A 89 -7.40 -1.44 10.80
C ILE A 89 -7.25 -2.69 9.93
N ARG A 90 -6.25 -2.73 9.04
CA ARG A 90 -5.96 -3.89 8.16
C ARG A 90 -4.55 -4.44 8.39
N VAL A 91 -4.47 -5.77 8.41
CA VAL A 91 -3.22 -6.53 8.38
C VAL A 91 -2.99 -6.99 6.95
N ILE A 92 -2.05 -6.36 6.25
CA ILE A 92 -1.81 -6.60 4.82
C ILE A 92 -0.41 -7.14 4.61
N THR A 93 -0.28 -8.21 3.82
CA THR A 93 1.01 -8.75 3.37
C THR A 93 1.24 -8.49 1.88
N LEU A 94 2.48 -8.68 1.42
CA LEU A 94 2.78 -8.61 -0.02
C LEU A 94 1.98 -9.63 -0.83
N ARG A 95 1.66 -10.79 -0.24
CA ARG A 95 0.84 -11.83 -0.89
C ARG A 95 -0.62 -11.41 -0.96
N ASP A 96 -1.17 -10.84 0.12
CA ASP A 96 -2.56 -10.40 0.13
C ASP A 96 -2.80 -9.33 -0.93
N PHE A 97 -1.89 -8.36 -1.07
CA PHE A 97 -2.03 -7.32 -2.09
C PHE A 97 -1.92 -7.86 -3.52
N ARG A 98 -1.04 -8.85 -3.77
CA ARG A 98 -0.98 -9.52 -5.09
C ARG A 98 -2.26 -10.28 -5.40
N ASN A 99 -2.84 -10.96 -4.41
CA ASN A 99 -4.10 -11.68 -4.57
C ASN A 99 -5.24 -10.70 -4.82
N PHE A 100 -5.33 -9.64 -4.01
CA PHE A 100 -6.28 -8.54 -4.20
C PHE A 100 -6.20 -7.95 -5.61
N ALA A 101 -5.00 -7.63 -6.09
CA ALA A 101 -4.82 -7.09 -7.43
C ALA A 101 -5.31 -8.06 -8.50
N ARG A 102 -5.02 -9.35 -8.36
CA ARG A 102 -5.51 -10.39 -9.27
C ARG A 102 -7.03 -10.53 -9.24
N GLU A 103 -7.63 -10.55 -8.06
CA GLU A 103 -9.08 -10.70 -7.88
C GLU A 103 -9.88 -9.49 -8.40
N LYS A 104 -9.23 -8.33 -8.51
CA LYS A 104 -9.83 -7.08 -8.99
C LYS A 104 -9.37 -6.68 -10.40
N ASP A 105 -8.68 -7.58 -11.10
CA ASP A 105 -8.14 -7.33 -12.45
C ASP A 105 -7.25 -6.07 -12.54
N ILE A 106 -6.56 -5.75 -11.44
CA ILE A 106 -5.61 -4.63 -11.34
C ILE A 106 -4.25 -5.11 -11.84
N VAL A 107 -3.65 -4.35 -12.77
CA VAL A 107 -2.32 -4.68 -13.29
C VAL A 107 -1.25 -4.10 -12.39
N ILE A 108 -0.41 -4.98 -11.84
CA ILE A 108 0.83 -4.61 -11.16
C ILE A 108 1.92 -4.40 -12.23
N LEU A 109 2.24 -3.15 -12.52
CA LEU A 109 3.28 -2.76 -13.49
C LEU A 109 4.69 -2.98 -12.93
N LYS A 110 4.87 -2.73 -11.62
CA LYS A 110 6.14 -2.94 -10.92
C LYS A 110 5.88 -3.18 -9.45
N GLU A 111 6.70 -4.02 -8.83
CA GLU A 111 6.72 -4.18 -7.38
C GLU A 111 8.14 -4.15 -6.85
N VAL A 112 8.30 -3.60 -5.65
CA VAL A 112 9.57 -3.58 -4.91
C VAL A 112 9.25 -3.86 -3.44
N ALA A 113 9.95 -4.83 -2.86
CA ALA A 113 9.93 -5.10 -1.44
C ALA A 113 11.18 -4.50 -0.80
N ILE A 114 11.04 -3.71 0.26
CA ILE A 114 12.16 -3.01 0.88
C ILE A 114 12.26 -3.30 2.38
N ASN A 115 13.48 -3.20 2.88
CA ASN A 115 13.75 -2.98 4.29
C ASN A 115 14.11 -1.52 4.48
N THR A 116 13.27 -0.79 5.19
CA THR A 116 13.59 0.53 5.71
C THR A 116 13.54 0.50 7.24
N HIS A 117 14.43 1.25 7.86
CA HIS A 117 14.38 1.61 9.27
C HIS A 117 13.95 3.07 9.35
N ARG A 118 13.08 3.42 10.31
CA ARG A 118 12.50 4.77 10.50
C ARG A 118 13.52 5.93 10.61
N GLN A 119 14.82 5.63 10.74
CA GLN A 119 15.94 6.58 10.83
C GLN A 119 16.84 6.60 9.57
N GLN A 120 16.56 5.80 8.55
CA GLN A 120 17.38 5.73 7.34
C GLN A 120 16.64 6.33 6.14
N GLU A 121 17.29 7.28 5.47
CA GLU A 121 16.82 7.87 4.20
C GLU A 121 16.92 6.88 3.03
N THR A 122 17.55 5.72 3.24
CA THR A 122 17.75 4.68 2.23
C THR A 122 17.13 3.36 2.68
N GLY A 123 16.41 2.71 1.77
CA GLY A 123 15.86 1.37 1.94
C GLY A 123 16.60 0.35 1.10
N ASN A 124 16.80 -0.85 1.62
CA ASN A 124 17.45 -1.94 0.88
C ASN A 124 16.39 -2.81 0.19
N ILE A 125 16.56 -3.06 -1.11
CA ILE A 125 15.67 -3.96 -1.86
C ILE A 125 15.88 -5.40 -1.39
N VAL A 126 14.80 -6.04 -0.96
CA VAL A 126 14.79 -7.43 -0.50
C VAL A 126 14.35 -8.33 -1.65
N ARG A 127 15.28 -9.12 -2.19
CA ARG A 127 14.99 -10.07 -3.28
C ARG A 127 14.69 -11.49 -2.80
N LEU A 128 15.30 -11.91 -1.69
CA LEU A 128 15.12 -13.25 -1.14
C LEU A 128 13.99 -13.25 -0.10
N LEU A 129 13.04 -14.18 -0.27
CA LEU A 129 11.88 -14.35 0.61
C LEU A 129 11.22 -13.00 1.00
N PRO A 130 10.86 -12.13 0.03
CA PRO A 130 10.44 -10.75 0.31
C PRO A 130 9.25 -10.69 1.27
N ASN A 131 8.31 -11.62 1.13
CA ASN A 131 7.16 -11.71 2.03
C ASN A 131 7.54 -11.90 3.50
N LEU A 132 8.63 -12.62 3.77
CA LEU A 132 9.12 -12.88 5.13
C LEU A 132 10.14 -11.82 5.60
N ARG A 133 10.95 -11.29 4.69
CA ARG A 133 12.15 -10.49 5.01
C ARG A 133 12.01 -8.99 4.80
N ALA A 134 11.01 -8.52 4.05
CA ALA A 134 10.79 -7.09 3.80
C ALA A 134 9.91 -6.47 4.88
N THR A 135 10.21 -5.22 5.28
CA THR A 135 9.35 -4.43 6.18
C THR A 135 8.25 -3.69 5.43
N TYR A 136 8.43 -3.38 4.15
CA TYR A 136 7.43 -2.69 3.33
C TYR A 136 7.30 -3.27 1.93
N GLY A 137 6.11 -3.11 1.35
CA GLY A 137 5.84 -3.30 -0.07
C GLY A 137 5.58 -1.98 -0.76
N ILE A 138 6.06 -1.85 -1.99
CA ILE A 138 5.76 -0.73 -2.90
C ILE A 138 5.31 -1.33 -4.23
N PHE A 139 4.11 -0.96 -4.66
CA PHE A 139 3.49 -1.47 -5.87
C PHE A 139 3.12 -0.30 -6.77
N LEU A 140 3.59 -0.33 -8.01
CA LEU A 140 3.08 0.50 -9.08
C LEU A 140 1.99 -0.29 -9.78
N ILE A 141 0.76 0.17 -9.66
CA ILE A 141 -0.41 -0.40 -10.33
C ILE A 141 -0.92 0.54 -11.42
N GLY A 142 -1.63 -0.02 -12.37
CA GLY A 142 -2.33 0.72 -13.41
C GLY A 142 -3.51 -0.08 -13.93
N ARG A 143 -4.25 0.52 -14.87
CA ARG A 143 -5.23 -0.20 -15.65
C ARG A 143 -4.49 -1.18 -16.56
N GLY A 144 -4.95 -2.42 -16.64
CA GLY A 144 -4.53 -3.29 -17.73
C GLY A 144 -5.10 -2.73 -19.01
N ASP A 145 -4.25 -2.26 -19.91
CA ASP A 145 -4.71 -1.77 -21.19
C ASP A 145 -5.58 -2.86 -21.84
N ARG A 146 -6.86 -2.54 -22.08
CA ARG A 146 -7.54 -3.04 -23.26
C ARG A 146 -6.60 -2.71 -24.40
N GLN A 147 -6.01 -3.74 -24.99
CA GLN A 147 -5.06 -3.66 -26.09
C GLN A 147 -5.35 -2.44 -26.96
N GLU A 148 -4.37 -1.54 -27.07
CA GLU A 148 -4.26 -0.66 -28.22
C GLU A 148 -4.15 -1.57 -29.45
N ALA A 149 -5.30 -1.89 -30.04
CA ALA A 149 -5.38 -2.53 -31.35
C ALA A 149 -5.01 -1.45 -32.37
N GLY A 150 -3.72 -1.39 -32.69
CA GLY A 150 -3.22 -0.80 -33.94
C GLY A 150 -3.51 -1.70 -35.13
#